data_AF-A0A8I2G5Z9-F1
#
_entry.id   AF-A0A8I2G5Z9-F1
#
_cell.length_a   1.000
_cell.length_b   1.000
_cell.length_c   1.000
_cell.angle_alpha   90.00
_cell.angle_beta   90.00
_cell.angle_gamma   90.00
#
_symmetry.space_group_name_H-M   'P 1'
#
loop_
_entity.id
_entity.type
_entity.pdbx_description
1 polymer ?
#
loop_
_entity_poly.entity_id
_entity_poly.type
_entity_poly.pdbx_seq_one_letter_code
_entity_poly.pdbx_strand_id
1 'polypeptide(L)'
;MSNQSNIDDARRKLNLNAVFWDLPKFKDEKYLRKFLRDKKGESGYYWAMNRFLEYGRVVDTFSFFNIHEIAESLPKLKLTAPSVKKWKRMIEVYG
;
A
#
# COMPACT_ATOMS: atom_id res chain seq x y z
N MET A 1 4.09 24.73 20.56
CA MET A 1 4.41 23.89 19.37
C MET A 1 3.30 22.85 19.23
N SER A 2 2.19 23.15 18.57
CA SER A 2 1.01 22.25 18.62
C SER A 2 -0.08 22.46 17.55
N ASN A 3 0.17 23.23 16.48
CA ASN A 3 -0.83 23.42 15.40
C ASN A 3 -0.45 22.77 14.06
N GLN A 4 0.81 22.43 13.81
CA GLN A 4 1.21 21.82 12.53
C GLN A 4 0.83 20.34 12.44
N SER A 5 1.00 19.56 13.54
CA SER A 5 0.72 18.11 13.51
C SER A 5 -0.77 17.79 13.35
N ASN A 6 -1.67 18.63 13.89
CA ASN A 6 -3.12 18.47 13.71
C ASN A 6 -3.60 18.79 12.28
N ILE A 7 -2.88 19.64 11.54
CA ILE A 7 -3.22 19.98 10.14
C ILE A 7 -2.74 18.87 9.20
N ASP A 8 -1.61 18.24 9.51
CA ASP A 8 -1.06 17.13 8.74
C ASP A 8 -1.88 15.82 8.93
N ASP A 9 -2.37 15.56 10.15
CA ASP A 9 -3.27 14.43 10.45
C ASP A 9 -4.62 14.52 9.72
N ALA A 10 -5.13 15.74 9.49
CA ALA A 10 -6.35 15.96 8.71
C ALA A 10 -6.13 15.79 7.19
N ARG A 11 -4.89 15.88 6.70
CA ARG A 11 -4.57 15.94 5.26
C ARG A 11 -4.20 14.59 4.63
N ARG A 12 -4.00 13.53 5.40
CA ARG A 12 -3.71 12.19 4.84
C ARG A 12 -4.51 11.08 5.53
N LYS A 13 -5.85 11.15 5.42
CA LYS A 13 -6.69 10.00 5.80
C LYS A 13 -6.40 8.84 4.85
N LEU A 14 -5.67 7.85 5.34
CA LEU A 14 -5.42 6.59 4.65
C LEU A 14 -6.75 5.92 4.33
N ASN A 15 -6.98 5.57 3.07
CA ASN A 15 -8.21 4.88 2.68
C ASN A 15 -7.99 3.38 2.59
N LEU A 16 -7.93 2.73 3.74
CA LEU A 16 -7.82 1.27 3.85
C LEU A 16 -9.15 0.55 3.54
N ASN A 17 -10.28 1.27 3.52
CA ASN A 17 -11.58 0.68 3.24
C ASN A 17 -11.69 0.13 1.83
N ALA A 18 -11.08 0.81 0.85
CA ALA A 18 -11.06 0.34 -0.54
C ALA A 18 -10.22 -0.95 -0.70
N VAL A 19 -9.13 -1.06 0.07
CA VAL A 19 -8.19 -2.19 -0.02
C VAL A 19 -8.70 -3.41 0.76
N PHE A 20 -9.31 -3.18 1.92
CA PHE A 20 -9.67 -4.20 2.90
C PHE A 20 -11.16 -4.20 3.23
N TRP A 21 -12.02 -4.03 2.23
CA TRP A 21 -13.47 -3.92 2.41
C TRP A 21 -14.07 -5.11 3.20
N ASP A 22 -13.52 -6.31 2.96
CA ASP A 22 -13.91 -7.62 3.50
C ASP A 22 -13.22 -8.00 4.82
N LEU A 23 -12.15 -7.30 5.22
CA LEU A 23 -11.30 -7.71 6.35
C LEU A 23 -11.12 -6.57 7.35
N PRO A 24 -12.04 -6.41 8.32
CA PRO A 24 -12.08 -5.28 9.23
C PRO A 24 -10.77 -5.04 10.00
N LYS A 25 -10.07 -6.11 10.41
CA LYS A 25 -8.80 -6.00 11.15
C LYS A 25 -7.72 -5.26 10.37
N PHE A 26 -7.71 -5.38 9.04
CA PHE A 26 -6.73 -4.75 8.17
C PHE A 26 -7.06 -3.29 7.85
N LYS A 27 -8.22 -2.79 8.29
CA LYS A 27 -8.57 -1.36 8.24
C LYS A 27 -7.89 -0.57 9.36
N ASP A 28 -7.32 -1.25 10.36
CA ASP A 28 -6.48 -0.65 11.40
C ASP A 28 -5.03 -0.56 10.91
N GLU A 29 -4.51 0.66 10.82
CA GLU A 29 -3.16 0.90 10.32
C GLU A 29 -2.08 0.26 11.20
N LYS A 30 -2.22 0.31 12.53
CA LYS A 30 -1.21 -0.24 13.46
C LYS A 30 -1.11 -1.75 13.30
N TYR A 31 -2.24 -2.42 13.19
CA TYR A 31 -2.32 -3.85 12.90
C TYR A 31 -1.69 -4.18 11.56
N LEU A 32 -2.07 -3.45 10.50
CA LEU A 32 -1.54 -3.67 9.16
C LEU A 32 -0.01 -3.49 9.11
N ARG A 33 0.52 -2.42 9.73
CA ARG A 33 1.98 -2.19 9.79
C ARG A 33 2.70 -3.32 10.53
N LYS A 34 2.14 -3.79 11.65
CA LYS A 34 2.66 -4.96 12.37
C LYS A 34 2.65 -6.20 11.47
N PHE A 35 1.52 -6.48 10.83
CA PHE A 35 1.37 -7.61 9.93
C PHE A 35 2.40 -7.59 8.78
N LEU A 36 2.56 -6.45 8.10
CA LEU A 36 3.49 -6.32 6.99
C LEU A 36 4.94 -6.52 7.42
N ARG A 37 5.32 -6.01 8.60
CA ARG A 37 6.66 -6.24 9.16
C ARG A 37 6.87 -7.71 9.51
N ASP A 38 5.92 -8.31 10.22
CA ASP A 38 6.02 -9.69 10.68
C ASP A 38 5.97 -10.71 9.53
N LYS A 39 5.41 -10.32 8.37
CA LYS A 39 5.29 -11.15 7.16
C LYS A 39 6.24 -10.77 6.03
N LYS A 40 7.22 -9.89 6.27
CA LYS A 40 8.10 -9.39 5.21
C LYS A 40 8.80 -10.55 4.49
N GLY A 41 8.69 -10.57 3.17
CA GLY A 41 9.25 -11.64 2.32
C GLY A 41 8.40 -12.93 2.25
N GLU A 42 7.33 -13.04 3.03
CA GLU A 42 6.40 -14.16 2.99
C GLU A 42 5.18 -13.88 2.10
N SER A 43 4.41 -14.93 1.80
CA SER A 43 3.17 -14.85 1.00
C SER A 43 2.16 -13.82 1.52
N GLY A 44 2.06 -13.65 2.84
CA GLY A 44 1.17 -12.66 3.47
C GLY A 44 1.52 -11.22 3.09
N TYR A 45 2.80 -10.89 2.97
CA TYR A 45 3.25 -9.57 2.56
C TYR A 45 2.91 -9.30 1.09
N TYR A 46 3.20 -10.24 0.20
CA TYR A 46 2.88 -10.12 -1.22
C TYR A 46 1.38 -10.11 -1.49
N TRP A 47 0.59 -10.84 -0.69
CA TRP A 47 -0.87 -10.78 -0.74
C TRP A 47 -1.38 -9.39 -0.38
N ALA A 48 -0.86 -8.78 0.69
CA ALA A 48 -1.25 -7.43 1.08
C ALA A 48 -0.83 -6.41 0.00
N MET A 49 0.40 -6.52 -0.50
CA MET A 49 0.89 -5.69 -1.61
C MET A 49 -0.02 -5.82 -2.84
N ASN A 50 -0.38 -7.03 -3.25
CA ASN A 50 -1.30 -7.26 -4.37
C ASN A 50 -2.60 -6.45 -4.19
N ARG A 51 -3.23 -6.54 -3.02
CA ARG A 51 -4.47 -5.78 -2.74
C ARG A 51 -4.29 -4.28 -2.82
N PHE A 52 -3.18 -3.75 -2.30
CA PHE A 52 -2.85 -2.33 -2.43
C PHE A 52 -2.61 -1.92 -3.88
N LEU A 53 -1.94 -2.75 -4.67
CA LEU A 53 -1.66 -2.43 -6.06
C LEU A 53 -2.94 -2.45 -6.92
N GLU A 54 -3.88 -3.33 -6.62
CA GLU A 54 -5.20 -3.37 -7.27
C GLU A 54 -6.09 -2.21 -6.86
N TYR A 55 -6.39 -2.10 -5.57
CA TYR A 55 -7.50 -1.27 -5.09
C TYR A 55 -7.05 -0.01 -4.36
N GLY A 56 -5.77 0.07 -3.97
CA GLY A 56 -5.22 1.18 -3.23
C GLY A 56 -4.98 2.42 -4.10
N ARG A 57 -5.11 3.59 -3.47
CA ARG A 57 -4.60 4.85 -4.02
C ARG A 57 -3.07 4.82 -3.96
N VAL A 58 -2.42 5.42 -4.96
CA VAL A 58 -0.95 5.48 -5.04
C VAL A 58 -0.32 6.03 -3.75
N VAL A 59 -0.85 7.14 -3.23
CA VAL A 59 -0.35 7.79 -2.01
C VAL A 59 -0.49 6.91 -0.76
N ASP A 60 -1.54 6.08 -0.67
CA ASP A 60 -1.74 5.18 0.46
C ASP A 60 -0.80 3.99 0.34
N THR A 61 -0.66 3.41 -0.85
CA THR A 61 0.28 2.32 -1.10
C THR A 61 1.72 2.71 -0.77
N PHE A 62 2.15 3.92 -1.14
CA PHE A 62 3.48 4.43 -0.80
C PHE A 62 3.71 4.68 0.69
N SER A 63 2.66 4.70 1.51
CA SER A 63 2.81 4.76 2.96
C SER A 63 3.14 3.40 3.61
N PHE A 64 3.05 2.31 2.84
CA PHE A 64 3.30 0.93 3.30
C PHE A 64 4.42 0.23 2.54
N PHE A 65 4.61 0.54 1.25
CA PHE A 65 5.60 -0.10 0.40
C PHE A 65 6.40 0.95 -0.34
N ASN A 66 7.72 0.80 -0.38
CA ASN A 66 8.54 1.70 -1.18
C ASN A 66 8.53 1.29 -2.67
N ILE A 67 8.94 2.21 -3.55
CA ILE A 67 8.86 1.99 -4.99
C ILE A 67 9.74 0.84 -5.48
N HIS A 68 10.90 0.61 -4.85
CA HIS A 68 11.80 -0.49 -5.18
C HIS A 68 11.19 -1.85 -4.79
N GLU A 69 10.59 -1.96 -3.61
CA GLU A 69 9.85 -3.15 -3.17
C GLU A 69 8.70 -3.50 -4.13
N ILE A 70 7.99 -2.47 -4.62
CA ILE A 70 6.95 -2.64 -5.64
C ILE A 70 7.58 -3.11 -6.96
N ALA A 71 8.65 -2.48 -7.43
CA ALA A 71 9.31 -2.83 -8.69
C ALA A 71 9.84 -4.28 -8.70
N GLU A 72 10.49 -4.71 -7.62
CA GLU A 72 11.00 -6.08 -7.47
C GLU A 72 9.89 -7.12 -7.40
N SER A 73 8.74 -6.76 -6.82
CA SER A 73 7.62 -7.67 -6.60
C SER A 73 6.68 -7.71 -7.80
N LEU A 74 6.54 -6.63 -8.56
CA LEU A 74 5.53 -6.46 -9.63
C LEU A 74 5.49 -7.64 -10.63
N PRO A 75 6.62 -8.19 -11.11
CA PRO A 75 6.60 -9.31 -12.06
C PRO A 75 6.04 -10.62 -11.47
N LYS A 76 6.04 -10.75 -10.13
CA LYS A 76 5.62 -11.94 -9.40
C LYS A 76 4.15 -11.88 -8.96
N LEU A 77 3.56 -10.68 -8.98
CA LEU A 77 2.19 -10.46 -8.53
C LEU A 77 1.20 -10.71 -9.66
N LYS A 78 0.12 -11.43 -9.33
CA LYS A 78 -1.01 -11.63 -10.23
C LYS A 78 -1.92 -10.41 -10.16
N LEU A 79 -1.60 -9.40 -10.96
CA LEU A 79 -2.39 -8.17 -11.08
C LEU A 79 -3.14 -8.11 -12.41
N THR A 80 -4.22 -7.34 -12.44
CA THR A 80 -4.93 -6.96 -13.66
C THR A 80 -4.05 -6.10 -14.55
N ALA A 81 -4.20 -6.23 -15.87
CA ALA A 81 -3.46 -5.43 -16.85
C ALA A 81 -3.49 -3.90 -16.59
N PRO A 82 -4.64 -3.26 -16.27
CA PRO A 82 -4.65 -1.84 -15.93
C PRO A 82 -3.85 -1.51 -14.66
N SER A 83 -3.90 -2.36 -13.63
CA SER A 83 -3.11 -2.17 -12.42
C SER A 83 -1.61 -2.33 -12.69
N VAL A 84 -1.20 -3.31 -13.49
CA VAL A 84 0.21 -3.46 -13.94
C VAL A 84 0.66 -2.20 -14.69
N LYS A 85 -0.14 -1.71 -15.64
CA LYS A 85 0.19 -0.50 -16.42
C LYS A 85 0.35 0.73 -15.51
N LYS A 86 -0.59 0.92 -14.57
CA LYS A 86 -0.55 2.00 -13.56
C LYS A 86 0.77 1.96 -12.78
N TRP A 87 1.13 0.80 -12.24
CA TRP A 87 2.32 0.69 -11.39
C TRP A 87 3.63 0.72 -12.15
N LYS A 88 3.69 0.17 -13.37
CA LYS A 88 4.84 0.39 -14.27
C LYS A 88 5.11 1.88 -14.48
N ARG A 89 4.05 2.68 -14.71
CA ARG A 89 4.19 4.14 -14.86
C ARG A 89 4.66 4.81 -13.56
N MET A 90 4.18 4.37 -12.40
CA MET A 90 4.66 4.91 -11.13
C MET A 90 6.13 4.59 -10.89
N ILE A 91 6.57 3.38 -11.23
CA ILE A 91 7.99 2.99 -11.13
C ILE A 91 8.85 3.83 -12.07
N GLU A 92 8.41 4.07 -13.31
CA GLU A 92 9.14 4.92 -14.26
C GLU A 92 9.32 6.36 -13.78
N VAL A 93 8.33 6.90 -13.06
CA VAL A 93 8.34 8.32 -12.63
C VAL A 93 9.06 8.52 -11.28
N TYR A 94 8.98 7.55 -10.38
CA TYR A 94 9.41 7.71 -8.98
C TYR A 94 10.49 6.73 -8.51
N GLY A 95 10.82 5.70 -9.31
CA GLY A 95 11.82 4.68 -9.00
C GLY A 95 13.15 4.92 -9.70
#